data_AF-H2WXQ3-F1
#
_entry.id   AF-H2WXQ3-F1
#
_cell.length_a   1.000
_cell.length_b   1.000
_cell.length_c   1.000
_cell.angle_alpha   90.00
_cell.angle_beta   90.00
_cell.angle_gamma   90.00
#
_symmetry.space_group_name_H-M   'P 1'
#
loop_
_entity.id
_entity.type
_entity.pdbx_description
1 polymer ?
#
loop_
_entity_poly.entity_id
_entity_poly.type
_entity_poly.pdbx_seq_one_letter_code
_entity_poly.pdbx_strand_id
1 'polypeptide(L)'
;MDNLLPWVTQHFAGGPFILQQDWAPSHGSRSTLAVLEAHFPGFLDKNLWPASSPDLNPMDFSVWGMLEGKIAGKVFATVDDLKAALEVAWASIDDGYLRRTVNSVKKRLRACVKARGSNFEILL
;
A
#
# COMPACT_ATOMS: atom_id res chain seq x y z
N MET A 1 -15.23 5.97 3.27
CA MET A 1 -15.45 4.57 3.72
C MET A 1 -16.24 3.75 2.70
N ASP A 2 -17.01 4.44 1.86
CA ASP A 2 -18.00 3.91 0.93
C ASP A 2 -17.47 2.85 -0.04
N ASN A 3 -16.15 2.86 -0.32
CA ASN A 3 -15.51 1.85 -1.16
C ASN A 3 -14.75 0.79 -0.36
N LEU A 4 -13.94 1.21 0.63
CA LEU A 4 -13.04 0.31 1.33
C LEU A 4 -13.78 -0.68 2.23
N LEU A 5 -14.80 -0.22 3.00
CA LEU A 5 -15.50 -1.07 3.96
C LEU A 5 -16.31 -2.19 3.29
N PRO A 6 -17.13 -1.91 2.24
CA PRO A 6 -17.81 -2.97 1.52
C PRO A 6 -16.82 -3.95 0.89
N TRP A 7 -15.73 -3.44 0.32
CA TRP A 7 -14.71 -4.28 -0.33
C TRP A 7 -14.03 -5.23 0.67
N VAL A 8 -13.55 -4.74 1.82
CA VAL A 8 -12.88 -5.62 2.81
C VAL A 8 -13.85 -6.63 3.41
N THR A 9 -15.11 -6.24 3.62
CA THR A 9 -16.16 -7.14 4.14
C THR A 9 -16.40 -8.29 3.17
N GLN A 10 -16.50 -8.00 1.88
CA GLN A 10 -16.69 -9.02 0.84
C GLN A 10 -15.43 -9.87 0.62
N HIS A 11 -14.26 -9.22 0.52
CA HIS A 11 -13.00 -9.88 0.14
C HIS A 11 -12.50 -10.83 1.21
N PHE A 12 -12.51 -10.41 2.48
CA PHE A 12 -12.05 -11.25 3.58
C PHE A 12 -13.15 -12.14 4.15
N ALA A 13 -14.43 -11.92 3.79
CA ALA A 13 -15.57 -12.72 4.23
C ALA A 13 -15.60 -12.96 5.76
N GLY A 14 -15.27 -11.94 6.55
CA GLY A 14 -15.17 -12.02 8.01
C GLY A 14 -13.86 -12.62 8.56
N GLY A 15 -12.92 -12.97 7.69
CA GLY A 15 -11.57 -13.39 8.06
C GLY A 15 -10.71 -12.24 8.62
N PRO A 16 -9.64 -12.56 9.37
CA PRO A 16 -8.79 -11.55 9.98
C PRO A 16 -7.92 -10.84 8.94
N PHE A 17 -7.77 -9.53 9.09
CA PHE A 17 -6.84 -8.71 8.32
C PHE A 17 -6.35 -7.52 9.16
N ILE A 18 -5.25 -6.90 8.72
CA ILE A 18 -4.70 -5.70 9.36
C ILE A 18 -4.54 -4.64 8.28
N LEU A 19 -5.07 -3.44 8.53
CA LEU A 19 -4.83 -2.28 7.67
C LEU A 19 -3.46 -1.65 7.99
N GLN A 20 -2.67 -1.36 6.96
CA GLN A 20 -1.45 -0.56 7.06
C GLN A 20 -1.63 0.77 6.32
N GLN A 21 -1.14 1.86 6.92
CA GLN A 21 -1.12 3.21 6.35
C GLN A 21 0.16 3.95 6.79
N ASP A 22 0.56 5.01 6.08
CA ASP A 22 1.82 5.75 6.26
C ASP A 22 1.77 6.84 7.36
N TRP A 23 0.63 6.96 8.05
CA TRP A 23 0.40 7.89 9.16
C TRP A 23 0.64 9.38 8.83
N ALA A 24 0.41 9.80 7.58
CA ALA A 24 0.27 11.22 7.27
C ALA A 24 -0.78 11.89 8.20
N PRO A 25 -0.72 13.21 8.45
CA PRO A 25 -1.56 13.86 9.46
C PRO A 25 -3.07 13.58 9.36
N SER A 26 -3.59 13.43 8.14
CA SER A 26 -5.00 13.05 7.88
C SER A 26 -5.35 11.64 8.35
N HIS A 27 -4.42 10.68 8.20
CA HIS A 27 -4.55 9.30 8.67
C HIS A 27 -4.50 9.18 10.19
N GLY A 28 -3.78 10.10 10.84
CA GLY A 28 -3.72 10.24 12.31
C GLY A 28 -4.84 11.08 12.94
N SER A 29 -5.79 11.59 12.15
CA SER A 29 -6.86 12.45 12.67
C SER A 29 -7.84 11.66 13.55
N ARG A 30 -8.46 12.35 14.52
CA ARG A 30 -9.47 11.74 15.41
C ARG A 30 -10.63 11.11 14.64
N SER A 31 -11.08 11.75 13.57
CA SER A 31 -12.16 11.25 12.73
C SER A 31 -11.77 9.99 11.97
N THR A 32 -10.53 9.91 11.45
CA THR A 32 -10.05 8.70 10.77
C THR A 32 -9.88 7.55 11.75
N LEU A 33 -9.29 7.79 12.92
CA LEU A 33 -9.12 6.77 13.95
C LEU A 33 -10.44 6.19 14.43
N ALA A 34 -11.45 7.04 14.69
CA ALA A 34 -12.78 6.58 15.10
C ALA A 34 -13.41 5.62 14.07
N VAL A 35 -13.19 5.89 12.78
CA VAL A 35 -13.65 5.03 11.68
C VAL A 35 -12.88 3.70 11.65
N LEU A 36 -11.57 3.72 11.87
CA LEU A 36 -10.76 2.50 11.91
C LEU A 36 -11.16 1.60 13.09
N GLU A 37 -11.33 2.18 14.28
CA GLU A 37 -11.74 1.47 15.49
C GLU A 37 -13.14 0.86 15.37
N ALA A 38 -14.07 1.53 14.69
CA ALA A 38 -15.45 1.06 14.53
C ALA A 38 -15.60 -0.06 13.50
N HIS A 39 -14.74 -0.11 12.48
CA HIS A 39 -15.00 -0.91 11.28
C HIS A 39 -13.91 -1.91 10.91
N PHE A 40 -12.69 -1.77 11.44
CA PHE A 40 -11.58 -2.64 11.08
C PHE A 40 -11.23 -3.57 12.25
N PRO A 41 -10.97 -4.86 12.00
CA PRO A 41 -10.55 -5.80 13.04
C PRO A 41 -9.14 -5.50 13.58
N GLY A 42 -8.35 -4.72 12.84
CA GLY A 42 -7.04 -4.25 13.27
C GLY A 42 -6.39 -3.31 12.25
N PHE A 43 -5.50 -2.46 12.74
CA PHE A 43 -4.64 -1.60 11.92
C PHE A 43 -3.29 -1.40 12.60
N LEU A 44 -2.23 -1.19 11.83
CA LEU A 44 -0.90 -0.90 12.38
C LEU A 44 -0.86 0.51 12.93
N ASP A 45 -0.78 0.64 14.25
CA ASP A 45 -0.70 1.94 14.93
C ASP A 45 0.56 2.75 14.55
N LYS A 46 0.54 4.04 14.88
CA LYS A 46 1.61 4.99 14.56
C LYS A 46 2.95 4.63 15.21
N ASN A 47 2.95 3.91 16.32
CA ASN A 47 4.17 3.48 17.01
C ASN A 47 4.75 2.21 16.39
N LEU A 48 3.93 1.43 15.68
CA LEU A 48 4.37 0.22 14.96
C LEU A 48 4.87 0.51 13.54
N TRP A 49 4.35 1.55 12.88
CA TRP A 49 4.79 1.93 11.54
C TRP A 49 5.82 3.08 11.58
N PRO A 50 7.08 2.85 11.17
CA PRO A 50 8.10 3.88 11.19
C PRO A 50 7.81 5.01 10.19
N ALA A 51 8.08 6.25 10.60
CA ALA A 51 8.00 7.40 9.71
C ALA A 51 8.99 7.26 8.54
N SER A 52 8.68 7.91 7.41
CA SER A 52 9.57 7.99 6.24
C SER A 52 10.10 6.63 5.76
N SER A 53 9.23 5.62 5.72
CA SER A 53 9.61 4.23 5.39
C SER A 53 8.94 3.69 4.11
N PRO A 54 9.08 4.36 2.96
CA PRO A 54 8.51 3.88 1.69
C PRO A 54 9.09 2.53 1.29
N ASP A 55 10.35 2.24 1.65
CA ASP A 55 11.02 0.97 1.38
C ASP A 55 10.38 -0.24 2.07
N LEU A 56 9.47 -0.01 3.03
CA LEU A 56 8.71 -1.04 3.72
C LEU A 56 7.26 -1.16 3.23
N ASN A 57 6.74 -0.15 2.51
CA ASN A 57 5.38 -0.13 1.99
C ASN A 57 5.31 -0.78 0.59
N PRO A 58 4.63 -1.92 0.41
CA PRO A 58 4.43 -2.57 -0.89
C PRO A 58 3.92 -1.66 -2.01
N MET A 59 3.07 -0.69 -1.65
CA MET A 59 2.53 0.25 -2.61
C MET A 59 3.63 1.15 -3.16
N ASP A 60 4.48 1.69 -2.28
CA ASP A 60 5.54 2.65 -2.63
C ASP A 60 6.73 1.99 -3.33
N PHE A 61 7.29 0.91 -2.77
CA PHE A 61 8.50 0.31 -3.35
C PHE A 61 8.24 -0.52 -4.63
N SER A 62 6.98 -0.76 -5.01
CA SER A 62 6.65 -1.69 -6.10
C SER A 62 5.42 -1.30 -6.92
N VAL A 63 4.22 -1.27 -6.33
CA VAL A 63 2.97 -1.21 -7.12
C VAL A 63 2.87 0.10 -7.90
N TRP A 64 3.19 1.24 -7.28
CA TRP A 64 3.15 2.54 -7.96
C TRP A 64 4.13 2.64 -9.11
N GLY A 65 5.39 2.23 -8.92
CA GLY A 65 6.39 2.23 -9.99
C GLY A 65 6.02 1.32 -11.16
N MET A 66 5.35 0.19 -10.89
CA MET A 66 4.89 -0.71 -11.95
C MET A 66 3.70 -0.13 -12.74
N LEU A 67 2.75 0.55 -12.07
CA LEU A 67 1.67 1.25 -12.74
C LEU A 67 2.22 2.38 -13.62
N GLU A 68 3.12 3.21 -13.09
CA GLU A 68 3.79 4.27 -13.83
C GLU A 68 4.52 3.70 -15.05
N GLY A 69 5.27 2.60 -14.88
CA GLY A 69 5.95 1.91 -15.98
C GLY A 69 5.02 1.43 -17.09
N LYS A 70 3.79 1.00 -16.78
CA LYS A 70 2.80 0.57 -17.79
C LYS A 70 2.22 1.71 -18.63
N ILE A 71 2.27 2.94 -18.12
CA ILE A 71 1.76 4.13 -18.81
C ILE A 71 2.88 5.07 -19.26
N ALA A 72 4.13 4.79 -18.90
CA ALA A 72 5.30 5.56 -19.29
C ALA A 72 5.37 5.77 -20.82
N GLY A 73 5.70 6.99 -21.23
CA GLY A 73 5.82 7.38 -22.64
C GLY A 73 4.48 7.62 -23.35
N LYS A 74 3.33 7.43 -22.70
CA LYS A 74 2.02 7.81 -23.23
C LYS A 74 1.71 9.27 -22.89
N VAL A 75 1.04 9.95 -23.81
CA VAL A 75 0.49 11.29 -23.58
C VAL A 75 -1.03 11.17 -23.53
N PHE A 76 -1.63 11.73 -22.49
CA PHE A 76 -3.08 11.72 -22.29
C PHE A 76 -3.61 13.13 -22.50
N ALA A 77 -4.69 13.27 -23.28
CA ALA A 77 -5.28 14.57 -23.58
C ALA A 77 -6.09 15.11 -22.38
N THR A 78 -6.66 14.21 -21.58
CA THR A 78 -7.48 14.56 -20.42
C THR A 78 -7.10 13.73 -19.19
N VAL A 79 -7.54 14.20 -18.02
CA VAL A 79 -7.42 13.45 -16.76
C VAL A 79 -8.22 12.15 -16.80
N ASP A 80 -9.34 12.12 -17.52
CA ASP A 80 -10.17 10.92 -17.61
C ASP A 80 -9.53 9.85 -18.49
N ASP A 81 -8.82 10.24 -19.56
CA ASP A 81 -7.98 9.31 -20.34
C ASP A 81 -6.87 8.69 -19.48
N LEU A 82 -6.23 9.50 -18.62
CA LEU A 82 -5.21 9.02 -17.69
C LEU A 82 -5.81 8.04 -16.66
N LYS A 83 -6.97 8.36 -16.06
CA LYS A 83 -7.66 7.46 -15.13
C LYS A 83 -8.03 6.14 -15.79
N ALA A 84 -8.61 6.17 -16.99
CA ALA A 84 -8.97 4.97 -17.73
C ALA A 84 -7.74 4.10 -18.03
N ALA A 85 -6.62 4.73 -18.42
CA ALA A 85 -5.37 4.00 -18.64
C ALA A 85 -4.80 3.38 -17.35
N LEU A 86 -4.90 4.08 -16.21
CA LEU A 86 -4.51 3.55 -14.90
C LEU A 86 -5.40 2.40 -14.44
N GLU A 87 -6.72 2.47 -14.67
CA GLU A 87 -7.66 1.38 -14.37
C GLU A 87 -7.34 0.12 -15.18
N VAL A 88 -7.04 0.27 -16.48
CA VAL A 88 -6.59 -0.85 -17.32
C VAL A 88 -5.24 -1.40 -16.82
N ALA A 89 -4.30 -0.52 -16.47
CA ALA A 89 -3.01 -0.94 -15.92
C ALA A 89 -3.19 -1.71 -14.60
N TRP A 90 -4.06 -1.24 -13.72
CA TRP A 90 -4.41 -1.87 -12.44
C TRP A 90 -5.06 -3.24 -12.63
N ALA A 91 -6.04 -3.34 -13.53
CA ALA A 91 -6.69 -4.62 -13.84
C ALA A 91 -5.74 -5.65 -14.45
N SER A 92 -4.64 -5.19 -15.07
CA SER A 92 -3.61 -6.06 -15.68
C SER A 92 -2.52 -6.52 -14.69
N ILE A 93 -2.62 -6.17 -13.41
CA ILE A 93 -1.64 -6.59 -12.41
C ILE A 93 -1.82 -8.08 -12.13
N ASP A 94 -0.74 -8.84 -12.28
CA ASP A 94 -0.70 -10.26 -11.96
C ASP A 94 -0.78 -10.49 -10.44
N ASP A 95 -1.68 -11.39 -10.03
CA ASP A 95 -1.80 -11.85 -8.64
C ASP A 95 -0.47 -12.41 -8.10
N GLY A 96 0.29 -13.11 -8.94
CA GLY A 96 1.62 -13.62 -8.59
C GLY A 96 2.61 -12.50 -8.27
N TYR A 97 2.56 -11.39 -9.02
CA TYR A 97 3.34 -10.19 -8.76
C TYR A 97 3.02 -9.57 -7.40
N LEU A 98 1.74 -9.43 -7.07
CA LEU A 98 1.30 -8.91 -5.77
C LEU A 98 1.77 -9.81 -4.61
N ARG A 99 1.61 -11.14 -4.75
CA ARG A 99 2.07 -12.10 -3.74
C ARG A 99 3.58 -12.03 -3.52
N ARG A 100 4.38 -11.95 -4.59
CA ARG A 100 5.84 -11.77 -4.49
C ARG A 100 6.21 -10.46 -3.80
N THR A 101 5.51 -9.36 -4.15
CA THR A 101 5.71 -8.04 -3.54
C THR A 101 5.46 -8.10 -2.04
N VAL A 102 4.33 -8.63 -1.59
CA VAL A 102 4.00 -8.77 -0.16
C VAL A 102 4.99 -9.70 0.55
N ASN A 103 5.34 -10.84 -0.05
CA ASN A 103 6.31 -11.76 0.54
C ASN A 103 7.71 -11.14 0.70
N SER A 104 8.06 -10.14 -0.12
CA SER A 104 9.35 -9.43 -0.02
C SER A 104 9.45 -8.51 1.20
N VAL A 105 8.33 -8.09 1.80
CA VAL A 105 8.31 -7.21 2.98
C VAL A 105 9.12 -7.79 4.14
N LYS A 106 9.03 -9.10 4.38
CA LYS A 106 9.80 -9.77 5.44
C LYS A 106 11.31 -9.67 5.22
N LYS A 107 11.78 -9.73 3.96
CA LYS A 107 13.19 -9.55 3.62
C LYS A 107 13.61 -8.10 3.86
N ARG A 108 12.79 -7.14 3.40
CA ARG A 108 13.01 -5.69 3.58
C ARG A 108 13.08 -5.30 5.06
N LEU A 109 12.18 -5.82 5.90
CA LEU A 109 12.22 -5.62 7.36
C LEU A 109 13.54 -6.12 7.98
N ARG A 110 14.03 -7.31 7.58
CA ARG A 110 15.32 -7.82 8.07
C ARG A 110 16.49 -6.96 7.61
N ALA A 111 16.44 -6.46 6.38
CA ALA A 111 17.44 -5.55 5.83
C ALA A 111 17.46 -4.21 6.59
N CYS A 112 16.28 -3.65 6.89
CA CYS A 112 16.11 -2.45 7.71
C CYS A 112 16.72 -2.64 9.12
N VAL A 113 16.44 -3.76 9.79
CA VAL A 113 17.03 -4.08 11.10
C VAL A 113 18.56 -4.20 11.00
N LYS A 114 19.09 -4.87 9.97
CA LYS A 114 20.54 -4.98 9.73
C LYS A 114 21.18 -3.61 9.51
N ALA A 115 20.49 -2.72 8.82
CA ALA A 115 20.89 -1.33 8.59
C ALA A 115 20.61 -0.40 9.79
N ARG A 116 20.06 -0.93 10.90
CA ARG A 116 19.67 -0.16 12.09
C ARG A 116 18.76 1.02 11.75
N GLY A 117 17.81 0.81 10.84
CA GLY A 117 16.87 1.84 10.38
C GLY A 117 17.40 2.80 9.31
N SER A 118 18.64 2.63 8.85
CA SER A 118 19.16 3.37 7.68
C SER A 118 18.68 2.75 6.37
N ASN A 119 18.88 3.46 5.25
CA ASN A 119 18.59 2.94 3.90
C ASN A 119 19.28 1.59 3.67
N PHE A 120 18.54 0.67 3.05
CA PHE A 120 18.96 -0.73 2.97
C PHE A 120 18.81 -1.33 1.57
N GLU A 121 18.59 -0.52 0.52
CA GLU A 121 18.47 -1.04 -0.85
C GLU A 121 19.69 -1.86 -1.30
N ILE A 122 20.90 -1.48 -0.86
CA ILE A 122 22.14 -2.26 -1.11
C ILE A 122 22.17 -3.62 -0.40
N LEU A 123 21.22 -3.89 0.50
CA LEU A 123 21.10 -5.12 1.29
C LEU A 123 19.94 -6.01 0.80
N LEU A 124 19.21 -5.59 -0.24
CA LEU A 124 18.03 -6.27 -0.80
C LEU A 124 18.35 -7.33 -1.85
#